data_AF-C7U191-F1
#
_entry.id   AF-C7U191-F1
#
_cell.length_a   1.000
_cell.length_b   1.000
_cell.length_c   1.000
_cell.angle_alpha   90.00
_cell.angle_beta   90.00
_cell.angle_gamma   90.00
#
_symmetry.space_group_name_H-M   'P 1'
#
loop_
_entity.id
_entity.type
_entity.pdbx_description
1 polymer ?
#
loop_
_entity_poly.entity_id
_entity_poly.type
_entity_poly.pdbx_seq_one_letter_code
_entity_poly.pdbx_strand_id
1 'polypeptide(L)'
;MTDIKRLLNKKGWTGRELGILELTNMAVMFRQALEGKEPQPLVEQAQLRKMINTITDRQQGQVYNGYISIHEWLSIRYNIAQTQLQQAQLQYRTLVGYITDATLAEDVYRYIEQLPAIMTEKQYRDAREAGLKKWLYDEDGTERGDSLAALIERGISFYTKQLQTNPAKPNPLKAIRKKYIAEPVKSKLILEGYNEVMGEGYYTIEDGSGRRSDTMTAEEWQEAIITPAMKQALRDMKTADGSGTEYTQQIATRRLLERAKVIFEGGTEADADEAQQKKDYERGLATPVKWHYYEEAPADLTKWDIVEAGLMYFYGGLFCGMDVSEGEYLAELEDFLTEFRELADAIIADIEKLYLTGKDPLQPLPVEGREPLKDIASLPLQDWSSTVFSWGDLYKLDVYGFKKDAEADTTIFDGNKRAILNGIAILRASDLLDRSPRINESGYYVEPDIMHTLSNFTLEAFFPEAEDYADNLEIVETARQTLIESYYHLKGYNYALEIIASFYDVPEIAIFQMNTSGIEDKIRAFNGLVPILYKKILDTDYEDKELKERKLQVLKDLFQPIDYEALTIPEEKKEAAQQLLVDFKAFQPENANRFDGMLCTLPEPEDEDGEGAY
;
A
#
# COMPACT_ATOMS: atom_id res chain seq x y z
N MET A 1 -48.16 2.88 23.91
CA MET A 1 -49.49 2.30 23.55
C MET A 1 -50.53 2.33 24.68
N THR A 2 -50.18 2.10 25.95
CA THR A 2 -51.13 2.09 27.09
C THR A 2 -51.80 3.45 27.36
N ASP A 3 -51.21 4.57 26.91
CA ASP A 3 -51.70 5.93 27.17
C ASP A 3 -52.80 6.41 26.20
N ILE A 4 -52.79 5.95 24.94
CA ILE A 4 -53.73 6.39 23.90
C ILE A 4 -55.16 5.92 24.18
N LYS A 5 -55.32 4.70 24.70
CA LYS A 5 -56.63 4.19 25.16
C LYS A 5 -57.17 4.94 26.39
N ARG A 6 -56.29 5.53 27.20
CA ARG A 6 -56.65 6.31 28.38
C ARG A 6 -57.03 7.74 28.01
N LEU A 7 -56.32 8.33 27.05
CA LEU A 7 -56.67 9.57 26.38
C LEU A 7 -58.09 9.45 25.80
N LEU A 8 -58.36 8.48 24.92
CA LEU A 8 -59.64 8.33 24.19
C LEU A 8 -60.92 8.30 25.04
N ASN A 9 -60.82 8.01 26.34
CA ASN A 9 -61.96 7.90 27.28
C ASN A 9 -62.13 9.12 28.22
N LYS A 10 -61.29 10.17 28.08
CA LYS A 10 -61.31 11.38 28.93
C LYS A 10 -62.41 12.37 28.50
N LYS A 11 -63.01 13.08 29.47
CA LYS A 11 -63.91 14.23 29.21
C LYS A 11 -63.10 15.53 29.15
N GLY A 12 -63.06 16.14 27.97
CA GLY A 12 -62.33 17.39 27.72
C GLY A 12 -60.86 17.16 27.39
N TRP A 13 -60.35 17.97 26.45
CA TRP A 13 -59.05 17.78 25.83
C TRP A 13 -58.28 19.10 25.78
N THR A 14 -56.99 19.04 26.10
CA THR A 14 -56.09 20.18 25.90
C THR A 14 -55.58 20.22 24.46
N GLY A 15 -55.17 21.40 23.99
CA GLY A 15 -54.58 21.55 22.66
C GLY A 15 -53.31 20.71 22.49
N ARG A 16 -52.52 20.59 23.56
CA ARG A 16 -51.34 19.72 23.62
C ARG A 16 -51.69 18.24 23.41
N GLU A 17 -52.65 17.71 24.17
CA GLU A 17 -53.05 16.30 24.05
C GLU A 17 -53.54 15.95 22.64
N LEU A 18 -54.34 16.83 22.02
CA LEU A 18 -54.81 16.60 20.66
C LEU A 18 -53.71 16.80 19.61
N GLY A 19 -52.76 17.72 19.83
CA GLY A 19 -51.61 17.94 18.95
C GLY A 19 -50.63 16.76 18.96
N ILE A 20 -50.31 16.23 20.14
CA ILE A 20 -49.51 14.99 20.29
C ILE A 20 -50.23 13.83 19.60
N LEU A 21 -51.55 13.70 19.80
CA LEU A 21 -52.35 12.65 19.15
C LEU A 21 -52.29 12.74 17.63
N GLU A 22 -52.37 13.94 17.05
CA GLU A 22 -52.28 14.17 15.60
C GLU A 22 -50.92 13.74 15.04
N LEU A 23 -49.81 14.18 15.64
CA LEU A 23 -48.47 13.79 15.20
C LEU A 23 -48.21 12.29 15.40
N THR A 24 -48.73 11.71 16.47
CA THR A 24 -48.66 10.26 16.73
C THR A 24 -49.45 9.48 15.66
N ASN A 25 -50.64 9.98 15.28
CA ASN A 25 -51.45 9.43 14.19
C ASN A 25 -50.64 9.38 12.88
N MET A 26 -50.02 10.51 12.53
CA MET A 26 -49.17 10.66 11.34
C MET A 26 -48.00 9.66 11.37
N ALA A 27 -47.28 9.58 12.48
CA ALA A 27 -46.14 8.69 12.65
C ALA A 27 -46.51 7.20 12.55
N VAL A 28 -47.66 6.80 13.12
CA VAL A 28 -48.14 5.41 13.03
C VAL A 28 -48.53 5.04 11.60
N MET A 29 -49.26 5.90 10.92
CA MET A 29 -49.63 5.68 9.52
C MET A 29 -48.39 5.60 8.63
N PHE A 30 -47.41 6.47 8.86
CA PHE A 30 -46.15 6.47 8.13
C PHE A 30 -45.36 5.17 8.38
N ARG A 31 -45.26 4.71 9.63
CA ARG A 31 -44.63 3.42 9.95
C ARG A 31 -45.30 2.25 9.23
N GLN A 32 -46.63 2.20 9.25
CA GLN A 32 -47.38 1.15 8.54
C GLN A 32 -47.10 1.19 7.04
N ALA A 33 -47.01 2.39 6.43
CA ALA A 33 -46.65 2.54 5.03
C ALA A 33 -45.23 2.00 4.74
N LEU A 34 -44.24 2.31 5.60
CA LEU A 34 -42.89 1.75 5.49
C LEU A 34 -42.85 0.22 5.61
N GLU A 35 -43.75 -0.36 6.39
CA GLU A 35 -43.92 -1.82 6.54
C GLU A 35 -44.72 -2.47 5.39
N GLY A 36 -45.12 -1.70 4.37
CA GLY A 36 -45.94 -2.18 3.25
C GLY A 36 -47.38 -2.51 3.61
N LYS A 37 -47.88 -2.00 4.74
CA LYS A 37 -49.26 -2.18 5.21
C LYS A 37 -50.15 -1.03 4.74
N GLU A 38 -51.44 -1.31 4.61
CA GLU A 38 -52.44 -0.26 4.39
C GLU A 38 -52.47 0.68 5.61
N PRO A 39 -52.20 1.99 5.46
CA PRO A 39 -52.14 2.92 6.59
C PRO A 39 -53.51 3.08 7.27
N GLN A 40 -53.57 2.76 8.56
CA GLN A 40 -54.73 2.93 9.43
C GLN A 40 -54.39 3.88 10.59
N PRO A 41 -55.11 5.02 10.72
CA PRO A 41 -54.89 5.93 11.83
C PRO A 41 -55.28 5.30 13.17
N LEU A 42 -54.65 5.75 14.26
CA LEU A 42 -55.08 5.41 15.62
C LEU A 42 -56.47 5.99 15.93
N VAL A 43 -56.77 7.16 15.38
CA VAL A 43 -58.07 7.84 15.50
C VAL A 43 -58.48 8.39 14.14
N GLU A 44 -59.68 8.02 13.69
CA GLU A 44 -60.26 8.52 12.45
C GLU A 44 -60.35 10.04 12.42
N GLN A 45 -60.08 10.65 11.28
CA GLN A 45 -60.03 12.11 11.14
C GLN A 45 -61.35 12.79 11.54
N ALA A 46 -62.50 12.15 11.24
CA ALA A 46 -63.81 12.64 11.65
C ALA A 46 -64.00 12.64 13.17
N GLN A 47 -63.42 11.66 13.87
CA GLN A 47 -63.47 11.58 15.32
C GLN A 47 -62.52 12.59 15.96
N LEU A 48 -61.32 12.79 15.39
CA LEU A 48 -60.39 13.81 15.86
C LEU A 48 -60.98 15.23 15.71
N ARG A 49 -61.62 15.55 14.58
CA ARG A 49 -62.33 16.84 14.40
C ARG A 49 -63.39 17.08 15.47
N LYS A 50 -64.13 16.04 15.88
CA LYS A 50 -65.11 16.15 16.98
C LYS A 50 -64.43 16.47 18.30
N MET A 51 -63.25 15.90 18.59
CA MET A 51 -62.47 16.19 19.78
C MET A 51 -61.94 17.63 19.76
N ILE A 52 -61.42 18.09 18.63
CA ILE A 52 -60.91 19.46 18.45
C ILE A 52 -62.01 20.50 18.69
N ASN A 53 -63.22 20.26 18.19
CA ASN A 53 -64.37 21.15 18.39
C ASN A 53 -64.80 21.30 19.87
N THR A 54 -64.25 20.49 20.79
CA THR A 54 -64.48 20.63 22.23
C THR A 54 -63.53 21.63 22.90
N ILE A 55 -62.49 22.11 22.20
CA ILE A 55 -61.61 23.18 22.68
C ILE A 55 -62.34 24.51 22.58
N THR A 56 -62.73 25.07 23.73
CA THR A 56 -63.36 26.40 23.82
C THR A 56 -62.38 27.50 24.24
N ASP A 57 -61.23 27.14 24.81
CA ASP A 57 -60.18 28.08 25.19
C ASP A 57 -59.28 28.44 24.00
N ARG A 58 -59.15 29.74 23.72
CA ARG A 58 -58.33 30.27 22.64
C ARG A 58 -56.86 29.89 22.81
N GLN A 59 -56.33 29.87 24.03
CA GLN A 59 -54.93 29.53 24.26
C GLN A 59 -54.66 28.07 23.92
N GLN A 60 -55.56 27.16 24.28
CA GLN A 60 -55.48 25.75 23.88
C GLN A 60 -55.60 25.56 22.36
N GLY A 61 -56.46 26.35 21.70
CA GLY A 61 -56.54 26.34 20.23
C GLY A 61 -55.23 26.77 19.56
N GLN A 62 -54.55 27.78 20.11
CA GLN A 62 -53.22 28.20 19.62
C GLN A 62 -52.16 27.13 19.82
N VAL A 63 -52.14 26.46 20.98
CA VAL A 63 -51.22 25.35 21.24
C VAL A 63 -51.45 24.22 20.23
N TYR A 64 -52.69 23.82 19.99
CA TYR A 64 -53.02 22.80 18.99
C TYR A 64 -52.52 23.17 17.60
N ASN A 65 -52.77 24.41 17.16
CA ASN A 65 -52.29 24.90 15.86
C ASN A 65 -50.75 24.88 15.75
N GLY A 66 -50.02 25.08 16.85
CA GLY A 66 -48.57 24.92 16.88
C GLY A 66 -48.11 23.50 16.52
N TYR A 67 -48.79 22.46 17.04
CA TYR A 67 -48.53 21.07 16.65
C TYR A 67 -48.88 20.79 15.19
N ILE A 68 -49.89 21.48 14.65
CA ILE A 68 -50.21 21.40 13.20
C ILE A 68 -49.09 22.01 12.36
N SER A 69 -48.47 23.10 12.79
CA SER A 69 -47.30 23.64 12.10
C SER A 69 -46.11 22.66 12.09
N ILE A 70 -45.96 21.82 13.13
CA ILE A 70 -44.99 20.71 13.13
C ILE A 70 -45.37 19.66 12.08
N HIS A 71 -46.65 19.26 12.00
CA HIS A 71 -47.13 18.30 11.00
C HIS A 71 -46.83 18.80 9.57
N GLU A 72 -47.15 20.06 9.29
CA GLU A 72 -46.91 20.69 7.99
C GLU A 72 -45.42 20.77 7.68
N TRP A 73 -44.59 21.20 8.66
CA TRP A 73 -43.14 21.22 8.53
C TRP A 73 -42.59 19.82 8.23
N LEU A 74 -43.03 18.79 8.95
CA LEU A 74 -42.62 17.39 8.72
C LEU A 74 -42.95 16.92 7.31
N SER A 75 -44.16 17.24 6.84
CA SER A 75 -44.65 16.82 5.51
C SER A 75 -43.82 17.40 4.37
N ILE A 76 -43.29 18.62 4.54
CA ILE A 76 -42.42 19.27 3.56
C ILE A 76 -40.98 18.81 3.73
N ARG A 77 -40.45 18.87 4.96
CA ARG A 77 -39.03 18.61 5.24
C ARG A 77 -38.63 17.17 5.09
N TYR A 78 -39.53 16.21 5.34
CA TYR A 78 -39.27 14.81 5.05
C TYR A 78 -38.96 14.59 3.56
N ASN A 79 -39.73 15.21 2.66
CA ASN A 79 -39.50 15.11 1.21
C ASN A 79 -38.17 15.76 0.79
N ILE A 80 -37.82 16.89 1.40
CA ILE A 80 -36.52 17.55 1.14
C ILE A 80 -35.37 16.66 1.61
N ALA A 81 -35.46 16.10 2.81
CA ALA A 81 -34.46 15.19 3.35
C ALA A 81 -34.35 13.90 2.52
N GLN A 82 -35.46 13.36 1.99
CA GLN A 82 -35.42 12.27 1.01
C GLN A 82 -34.67 12.65 -0.27
N THR A 83 -34.91 13.85 -0.82
CA THR A 83 -34.18 14.35 -1.98
C THR A 83 -32.68 14.47 -1.68
N GLN A 84 -32.30 14.98 -0.50
CA GLN A 84 -30.91 15.08 -0.09
C GLN A 84 -30.26 13.69 0.08
N LEU A 85 -30.99 12.71 0.59
CA LEU A 85 -30.53 11.32 0.64
C LEU A 85 -30.26 10.74 -0.75
N GLN A 86 -31.16 10.97 -1.71
CA GLN A 86 -30.95 10.55 -3.10
C GLN A 86 -29.79 11.28 -3.76
N GLN A 87 -29.64 12.58 -3.49
CA GLN A 87 -28.55 13.40 -3.99
C GLN A 87 -27.20 12.88 -3.49
N ALA A 88 -27.06 12.65 -2.17
CA ALA A 88 -25.85 12.04 -1.60
C ALA A 88 -25.50 10.69 -2.26
N GLN A 89 -26.49 9.84 -2.51
CA GLN A 89 -26.26 8.56 -3.19
C GLN A 89 -25.80 8.74 -4.64
N LEU A 90 -26.36 9.69 -5.36
CA LEU A 90 -25.98 10.00 -6.74
C LEU A 90 -24.54 10.52 -6.80
N GLN A 91 -24.19 11.48 -5.94
CA GLN A 91 -22.86 12.08 -5.97
C GLN A 91 -21.77 11.10 -5.54
N TYR A 92 -22.05 10.24 -4.56
CA TYR A 92 -21.17 9.11 -4.27
C TYR A 92 -20.90 8.23 -5.51
N ARG A 93 -21.94 7.92 -6.30
CA ARG A 93 -21.78 7.11 -7.52
C ARG A 93 -20.92 7.82 -8.56
N THR A 94 -21.08 9.13 -8.71
CA THR A 94 -20.23 9.96 -9.58
C THR A 94 -18.77 9.85 -9.18
N LEU A 95 -18.45 10.10 -7.91
CA LEU A 95 -17.07 10.06 -7.39
C LEU A 95 -16.45 8.66 -7.53
N VAL A 96 -17.18 7.61 -7.14
CA VAL A 96 -16.69 6.22 -7.24
C VAL A 96 -16.56 5.75 -8.69
N GLY A 97 -17.35 6.31 -9.62
CA GLY A 97 -17.25 6.02 -11.06
C GLY A 97 -15.84 6.25 -11.57
N TYR A 98 -15.30 7.46 -11.36
CA TYR A 98 -13.93 7.81 -11.76
C TYR A 98 -12.87 6.90 -11.15
N ILE A 99 -12.99 6.58 -9.86
CA ILE A 99 -12.04 5.68 -9.18
C ILE A 99 -12.12 4.25 -9.71
N THR A 100 -13.33 3.77 -10.02
CA THR A 100 -13.54 2.42 -10.55
C THR A 100 -13.01 2.30 -11.97
N ASP A 101 -13.28 3.30 -12.81
CA ASP A 101 -12.79 3.34 -14.19
C ASP A 101 -11.25 3.41 -14.21
N ALA A 102 -10.66 4.29 -13.39
CA ALA A 102 -9.22 4.38 -13.24
C ALA A 102 -8.60 3.08 -12.71
N THR A 103 -9.30 2.39 -11.80
CA THR A 103 -8.87 1.07 -11.31
C THR A 103 -8.85 0.02 -12.41
N LEU A 104 -9.85 0.03 -13.29
CA LEU A 104 -9.91 -0.87 -14.45
C LEU A 104 -8.81 -0.56 -15.46
N ALA A 105 -8.56 0.73 -15.74
CA ALA A 105 -7.45 1.13 -16.60
C ALA A 105 -6.11 0.67 -16.00
N GLU A 106 -5.94 0.79 -14.68
CA GLU A 106 -4.75 0.31 -13.98
C GLU A 106 -4.59 -1.23 -14.05
N ASP A 107 -5.68 -2.00 -14.08
CA ASP A 107 -5.60 -3.45 -14.32
C ASP A 107 -5.03 -3.77 -15.71
N VAL A 108 -5.30 -2.92 -16.71
CA VAL A 108 -4.72 -3.09 -18.04
C VAL A 108 -3.22 -2.81 -18.01
N TYR A 109 -2.75 -1.75 -17.35
CA TYR A 109 -1.31 -1.48 -17.20
C TYR A 109 -0.59 -2.64 -16.50
N ARG A 110 -1.17 -3.17 -15.42
CA ARG A 110 -0.62 -4.33 -14.69
C ARG A 110 -0.62 -5.61 -15.51
N TYR A 111 -1.65 -5.83 -16.32
CA TYR A 111 -1.67 -6.95 -17.25
C TYR A 111 -0.53 -6.85 -18.26
N ILE A 112 -0.29 -5.66 -18.82
CA ILE A 112 0.78 -5.43 -19.79
C ILE A 112 2.16 -5.59 -19.12
N GLU A 113 2.33 -5.14 -17.87
CA GLU A 113 3.54 -5.39 -17.07
C GLU A 113 3.87 -6.88 -16.93
N GLN A 114 2.87 -7.75 -16.90
CA GLN A 114 3.07 -9.21 -16.79
C GLN A 114 3.42 -9.89 -18.12
N LEU A 115 3.37 -9.16 -19.24
CA LEU A 115 3.77 -9.69 -20.53
C LEU A 115 5.30 -9.79 -20.62
N PRO A 116 5.84 -10.69 -21.45
CA PRO A 116 7.27 -10.68 -21.80
C PRO A 116 7.63 -9.38 -22.52
N ALA A 117 8.91 -9.01 -22.45
CA ALA A 117 9.42 -7.93 -23.30
C ALA A 117 9.33 -8.36 -24.77
N ILE A 118 8.53 -7.65 -25.56
CA ILE A 118 8.39 -7.91 -27.01
C ILE A 118 9.43 -7.08 -27.73
N MET A 119 10.24 -7.72 -28.56
CA MET A 119 11.28 -7.05 -29.34
C MET A 119 11.53 -7.78 -30.66
N THR A 120 12.16 -7.12 -31.62
CA THR A 120 12.65 -7.82 -32.82
C THR A 120 14.00 -8.48 -32.54
N GLU A 121 14.41 -9.42 -33.40
CA GLU A 121 15.73 -10.04 -33.33
C GLU A 121 16.87 -9.00 -33.37
N LYS A 122 16.70 -7.94 -34.16
CA LYS A 122 17.64 -6.81 -34.23
C LYS A 122 17.70 -6.08 -32.89
N GLN A 123 16.55 -5.70 -32.35
CA GLN A 123 16.45 -4.99 -31.08
C GLN A 123 17.03 -5.79 -29.91
N TYR A 124 16.81 -7.12 -29.88
CA TYR A 124 17.44 -7.99 -28.90
C TYR A 124 18.96 -7.93 -28.97
N ARG A 125 19.56 -8.05 -30.16
CA ARG A 125 21.02 -7.98 -30.32
C ARG A 125 21.59 -6.63 -29.92
N ASP A 126 20.93 -5.55 -30.33
CA ASP A 126 21.34 -4.19 -29.98
C ASP A 126 21.28 -3.99 -28.45
N ALA A 127 20.22 -4.46 -27.80
CA ALA A 127 20.08 -4.42 -26.34
C ALA A 127 21.15 -5.28 -25.64
N ARG A 128 21.48 -6.47 -26.18
CA ARG A 128 22.59 -7.29 -25.67
C ARG A 128 23.93 -6.57 -25.73
N GLU A 129 24.23 -5.94 -26.86
CA GLU A 129 25.49 -5.21 -27.04
C GLU A 129 25.54 -3.99 -26.10
N ALA A 130 24.45 -3.22 -26.02
CA ALA A 130 24.36 -2.06 -25.15
C ALA A 130 24.45 -2.42 -23.66
N GLY A 131 23.71 -3.44 -23.22
CA GLY A 131 23.72 -3.93 -21.85
C GLY A 131 25.09 -4.47 -21.43
N LEU A 132 25.72 -5.27 -22.30
CA LEU A 132 27.09 -5.75 -22.07
C LEU A 132 28.07 -4.58 -21.96
N LYS A 133 27.97 -3.58 -22.85
CA LYS A 133 28.84 -2.40 -22.80
C LYS A 133 28.61 -1.59 -21.53
N LYS A 134 27.37 -1.33 -21.13
CA LYS A 134 27.03 -0.63 -19.87
C LYS A 134 27.57 -1.38 -18.64
N TRP A 135 27.62 -2.70 -18.70
CA TRP A 135 28.16 -3.48 -17.60
C TRP A 135 29.68 -3.42 -17.54
N LEU A 136 30.37 -3.52 -18.68
CA LEU A 136 31.84 -3.53 -18.77
C LEU A 136 32.51 -2.15 -18.57
N TYR A 137 31.77 -1.06 -18.78
CA TYR A 137 32.29 0.31 -18.78
C TYR A 137 31.41 1.24 -17.93
N ASP A 138 32.02 2.26 -17.32
CA ASP A 138 31.30 3.36 -16.70
C ASP A 138 30.68 4.31 -17.75
N GLU A 139 29.81 5.22 -17.29
CA GLU A 139 29.06 6.13 -18.18
C GLU A 139 29.98 7.06 -19.00
N ASP A 140 31.14 7.41 -18.47
CA ASP A 140 32.17 8.20 -19.14
C ASP A 140 33.02 7.38 -20.14
N GLY A 141 32.78 6.07 -20.22
CA GLY A 141 33.52 5.13 -21.07
C GLY A 141 34.77 4.56 -20.41
N THR A 142 35.02 4.83 -19.14
CA THR A 142 36.13 4.23 -18.39
C THR A 142 35.90 2.74 -18.18
N GLU A 143 36.96 1.93 -18.30
CA GLU A 143 36.88 0.49 -18.05
C GLU A 143 36.66 0.20 -16.57
N ARG A 144 35.62 -0.58 -16.27
CA ARG A 144 35.45 -1.18 -14.94
C ARG A 144 36.45 -2.31 -14.74
N GLY A 145 36.70 -2.68 -13.49
CA GLY A 145 37.65 -3.74 -13.22
C GLY A 145 37.53 -4.36 -11.83
N ASP A 146 38.08 -5.56 -11.70
CA ASP A 146 38.27 -6.23 -10.41
C ASP A 146 39.69 -5.93 -9.92
N SER A 147 39.85 -5.54 -8.66
CA SER A 147 41.17 -5.51 -8.02
C SER A 147 41.77 -6.92 -7.98
N LEU A 148 43.08 -7.05 -7.75
CA LEU A 148 43.71 -8.36 -7.58
C LEU A 148 43.05 -9.15 -6.43
N ALA A 149 42.69 -8.47 -5.33
CA ALA A 149 41.99 -9.10 -4.21
C ALA A 149 40.63 -9.66 -4.64
N ALA A 150 39.82 -8.87 -5.35
CA ALA A 150 38.52 -9.32 -5.87
C ALA A 150 38.67 -10.46 -6.89
N LEU A 151 39.70 -10.42 -7.74
CA LEU A 151 39.98 -11.49 -8.70
C LEU A 151 40.38 -12.81 -8.02
N ILE A 152 41.13 -12.74 -6.91
CA ILE A 152 41.45 -13.89 -6.07
C ILE A 152 40.16 -14.47 -5.47
N GLU A 153 39.30 -13.64 -4.88
CA GLU A 153 37.99 -14.05 -4.36
C GLU A 153 37.16 -14.75 -5.43
N ARG A 154 37.06 -14.16 -6.62
CA ARG A 154 36.33 -14.76 -7.76
C ARG A 154 36.82 -16.17 -8.08
N GLY A 155 38.15 -16.36 -8.11
CA GLY A 155 38.76 -17.67 -8.33
C GLY A 155 38.41 -18.67 -7.22
N ILE A 156 38.45 -18.23 -5.96
CA ILE A 156 38.03 -19.04 -4.82
C ILE A 156 36.58 -19.47 -4.98
N SER A 157 35.66 -18.52 -5.16
CA SER A 157 34.23 -18.75 -5.30
C SER A 157 33.89 -19.67 -6.48
N PHE A 158 34.55 -19.47 -7.63
CA PHE A 158 34.40 -20.35 -8.79
C PHE A 158 34.77 -21.80 -8.49
N TYR A 159 35.95 -22.02 -7.91
CA TYR A 159 36.42 -23.37 -7.63
C TYR A 159 35.70 -24.03 -6.45
N THR A 160 35.28 -23.28 -5.43
CA THR A 160 34.41 -23.78 -4.36
C THR A 160 33.09 -24.29 -4.94
N LYS A 161 32.42 -23.50 -5.80
CA LYS A 161 31.20 -23.92 -6.50
C LYS A 161 31.42 -25.12 -7.42
N GLN A 162 32.59 -25.19 -8.09
CA GLN A 162 32.95 -26.34 -8.92
C GLN A 162 33.14 -27.62 -8.10
N LEU A 163 33.72 -27.54 -6.89
CA LEU A 163 33.84 -28.70 -6.00
C LEU A 163 32.48 -29.25 -5.58
N GLN A 164 31.49 -28.38 -5.33
CA GLN A 164 30.13 -28.77 -4.97
C GLN A 164 29.37 -29.39 -6.15
N THR A 165 29.40 -28.72 -7.30
CA THR A 165 28.57 -29.08 -8.46
C THR A 165 29.20 -30.13 -9.38
N ASN A 166 30.54 -30.19 -9.42
CA ASN A 166 31.31 -31.04 -10.33
C ASN A 166 32.58 -31.61 -9.67
N PRO A 167 32.48 -32.36 -8.55
CA PRO A 167 33.62 -32.78 -7.72
C PRO A 167 34.69 -33.66 -8.41
N ALA A 168 34.33 -34.24 -9.56
CA ALA A 168 35.22 -35.07 -10.37
C ALA A 168 36.19 -34.25 -11.24
N LYS A 169 35.89 -32.98 -11.53
CA LYS A 169 36.76 -32.12 -12.35
C LYS A 169 38.06 -31.79 -11.61
N PRO A 170 39.20 -31.61 -12.32
CA PRO A 170 40.42 -31.07 -11.72
C PRO A 170 40.15 -29.71 -11.09
N ASN A 171 40.58 -29.54 -9.85
CA ASN A 171 40.30 -28.34 -9.07
C ASN A 171 41.46 -28.07 -8.10
N PRO A 172 42.06 -26.86 -8.11
CA PRO A 172 43.23 -26.54 -7.29
C PRO A 172 42.93 -26.54 -5.78
N LEU A 173 41.68 -26.30 -5.38
CA LEU A 173 41.27 -26.24 -3.97
C LEU A 173 40.99 -27.61 -3.35
N LYS A 174 41.02 -28.71 -4.11
CA LYS A 174 40.61 -30.04 -3.62
C LYS A 174 41.46 -30.55 -2.45
N ALA A 175 42.78 -30.33 -2.50
CA ALA A 175 43.68 -30.71 -1.41
C ALA A 175 43.52 -29.79 -0.19
N ILE A 176 43.36 -28.49 -0.45
CA ILE A 176 43.15 -27.45 0.58
C ILE A 176 41.86 -27.71 1.33
N ARG A 177 40.74 -27.99 0.64
CA ARG A 177 39.47 -28.39 1.24
C ARG A 177 39.63 -29.54 2.23
N LYS A 178 40.31 -30.62 1.82
CA LYS A 178 40.52 -31.78 2.68
C LYS A 178 41.26 -31.41 3.98
N LYS A 179 42.19 -30.46 3.90
CA LYS A 179 42.93 -29.94 5.05
C LYS A 179 42.07 -29.00 5.90
N TYR A 180 41.41 -28.03 5.28
CA TYR A 180 40.66 -26.97 5.96
C TYR A 180 39.41 -27.48 6.69
N ILE A 181 38.82 -28.61 6.27
CA ILE A 181 37.76 -29.31 7.03
C ILE A 181 38.28 -29.83 8.38
N ALA A 182 39.58 -30.03 8.54
CA ALA A 182 40.17 -30.51 9.79
C ALA A 182 40.79 -29.39 10.64
N GLU A 183 40.80 -28.15 10.15
CA GLU A 183 41.43 -27.01 10.83
C GLU A 183 40.38 -26.03 11.34
N PRO A 184 40.38 -25.69 12.64
CA PRO A 184 39.48 -24.68 13.17
C PRO A 184 39.87 -23.29 12.65
N VAL A 185 38.86 -22.44 12.45
CA VAL A 185 39.09 -21.02 12.19
C VAL A 185 39.59 -20.32 13.46
N LYS A 186 40.56 -19.41 13.32
CA LYS A 186 41.16 -18.67 14.45
C LYS A 186 41.03 -17.15 14.33
N SER A 187 40.66 -16.65 13.16
CA SER A 187 40.42 -15.23 12.93
C SER A 187 39.40 -14.70 13.92
N LYS A 188 39.80 -13.68 14.67
CA LYS A 188 38.93 -12.99 15.62
C LYS A 188 37.83 -12.23 14.88
N LEU A 189 38.18 -11.61 13.73
CA LEU A 189 37.25 -10.89 12.87
C LEU A 189 36.10 -11.79 12.44
N ILE A 190 36.41 -13.01 11.96
CA ILE A 190 35.40 -13.98 11.55
C ILE A 190 34.56 -14.43 12.75
N LEU A 191 35.20 -14.84 13.85
CA LEU A 191 34.49 -15.43 14.99
C LEU A 191 33.55 -14.44 15.68
N GLU A 192 33.92 -13.16 15.79
CA GLU A 192 33.04 -12.13 16.39
C GLU A 192 31.86 -11.76 15.46
N GLY A 193 32.05 -11.80 14.14
CA GLY A 193 31.01 -11.45 13.16
C GLY A 193 30.14 -12.62 12.68
N TYR A 194 30.52 -13.87 12.96
CA TYR A 194 29.94 -15.04 12.29
C TYR A 194 28.42 -15.13 12.41
N ASN A 195 27.88 -15.00 13.62
CA ASN A 195 26.45 -15.18 13.85
C ASN A 195 25.61 -14.08 13.17
N GLU A 196 26.15 -12.87 13.05
CA GLU A 196 25.50 -11.78 12.32
C GLU A 196 25.51 -12.05 10.81
N VAL A 197 26.69 -12.40 10.26
CA VAL A 197 26.85 -12.73 8.84
C VAL A 197 25.97 -13.90 8.41
N MET A 198 25.89 -14.95 9.23
CA MET A 198 25.14 -16.16 8.92
C MET A 198 23.67 -16.09 9.33
N GLY A 199 23.25 -15.04 10.03
CA GLY A 199 21.88 -14.93 10.56
C GLY A 199 21.57 -15.96 11.64
N GLU A 200 22.56 -16.37 12.43
CA GLU A 200 22.42 -17.37 13.49
C GLU A 200 21.99 -16.71 14.81
N GLY A 201 20.82 -17.09 15.30
CA GLY A 201 20.24 -16.46 16.47
C GLY A 201 18.96 -17.13 16.96
N TYR A 202 18.24 -16.41 17.81
CA TYR A 202 16.98 -16.86 18.41
C TYR A 202 16.03 -15.69 18.62
N TYR A 203 14.74 -16.02 18.76
CA TYR A 203 13.71 -15.07 19.15
C TYR A 203 13.42 -15.15 20.64
N THR A 204 13.19 -14.00 21.28
CA THR A 204 12.67 -13.90 22.65
C THR A 204 11.25 -13.34 22.63
N ILE A 205 10.34 -13.90 23.42
CA ILE A 205 8.98 -13.35 23.59
C ILE A 205 9.01 -12.11 24.48
N GLU A 206 8.43 -10.99 24.03
CA GLU A 206 8.41 -9.73 24.78
C GLU A 206 7.24 -9.64 25.79
N ASP A 207 6.97 -10.72 26.50
CA ASP A 207 5.96 -10.79 27.58
C ASP A 207 6.59 -10.74 28.99
N GLY A 208 7.91 -10.49 29.06
CA GLY A 208 8.69 -10.52 30.29
C GLY A 208 9.05 -11.92 30.80
N SER A 209 8.63 -12.99 30.12
CA SER A 209 8.95 -14.37 30.52
C SER A 209 10.40 -14.78 30.22
N GLY A 210 11.07 -14.07 29.30
CA GLY A 210 12.42 -14.42 28.85
C GLY A 210 12.50 -15.73 28.06
N ARG A 211 11.36 -16.27 27.61
CA ARG A 211 11.29 -17.51 26.82
C ARG A 211 11.95 -17.30 25.46
N ARG A 212 12.85 -18.22 25.09
CA ARG A 212 13.63 -18.18 23.85
C ARG A 212 13.28 -19.33 22.92
N SER A 213 13.23 -19.07 21.61
CA SER A 213 12.88 -20.06 20.60
C SER A 213 13.82 -21.27 20.56
N ASP A 214 15.09 -21.09 20.89
CA ASP A 214 16.13 -22.13 20.87
C ASP A 214 16.14 -23.04 22.11
N THR A 215 15.41 -22.66 23.16
CA THR A 215 15.29 -23.44 24.40
C THR A 215 14.10 -24.39 24.42
N MET A 216 13.36 -24.49 23.31
CA MET A 216 12.12 -25.26 23.22
C MET A 216 11.97 -25.93 21.85
N THR A 217 11.09 -26.93 21.78
CA THR A 217 10.74 -27.59 20.52
C THR A 217 9.94 -26.64 19.61
N ALA A 218 9.87 -26.96 18.31
CA ALA A 218 9.09 -26.19 17.35
C ALA A 218 7.61 -26.12 17.75
N GLU A 219 7.06 -27.21 18.29
CA GLU A 219 5.69 -27.28 18.78
C GLU A 219 5.47 -26.40 20.02
N GLU A 220 6.40 -26.43 20.99
CA GLU A 220 6.35 -25.59 22.19
C GLU A 220 6.49 -24.10 21.83
N TRP A 221 7.37 -23.76 20.89
CA TRP A 221 7.52 -22.39 20.40
C TRP A 221 6.24 -21.91 19.72
N GLN A 222 5.69 -22.72 18.82
CA GLN A 222 4.45 -22.41 18.14
C GLN A 222 3.30 -22.23 19.14
N GLU A 223 3.20 -23.07 20.17
CA GLU A 223 2.20 -22.89 21.23
C GLU A 223 2.42 -21.61 22.04
N ALA A 224 3.69 -21.26 22.32
CA ALA A 224 4.05 -20.08 23.09
C ALA A 224 3.74 -18.76 22.39
N ILE A 225 3.84 -18.69 21.05
CA ILE A 225 3.57 -17.49 20.24
C ILE A 225 2.14 -17.43 19.67
N ILE A 226 1.34 -18.47 19.83
CA ILE A 226 -0.06 -18.45 19.38
C ILE A 226 -0.94 -17.88 20.50
N THR A 227 -1.50 -16.69 20.27
CA THR A 227 -2.49 -16.08 21.15
C THR A 227 -3.88 -16.75 21.05
N PRO A 228 -4.80 -16.51 22.01
CA PRO A 228 -6.20 -16.93 21.87
C PRO A 228 -6.89 -16.38 20.62
N ALA A 229 -6.60 -15.13 20.23
CA ALA A 229 -7.17 -14.52 19.03
C ALA A 229 -6.65 -15.18 17.75
N MET A 230 -5.37 -15.55 17.69
CA MET A 230 -4.81 -16.34 16.59
C MET A 230 -5.45 -17.74 16.53
N LYS A 231 -5.66 -18.41 17.66
CA LYS A 231 -6.36 -19.72 17.69
C LYS A 231 -7.76 -19.59 17.12
N GLN A 232 -8.48 -18.53 17.45
CA GLN A 232 -9.82 -18.27 16.93
C GLN A 232 -9.77 -17.98 15.43
N ALA A 233 -8.92 -17.05 14.98
CA ALA A 233 -8.77 -16.72 13.57
C ALA A 233 -8.42 -17.95 12.72
N LEU A 234 -7.49 -18.80 13.18
CA LEU A 234 -7.12 -20.04 12.49
C LEU A 234 -8.27 -21.06 12.41
N ARG A 235 -9.17 -21.07 13.40
CA ARG A 235 -10.39 -21.91 13.35
C ARG A 235 -11.36 -21.37 12.32
N ASP A 236 -11.62 -20.07 12.36
CA ASP A 236 -12.58 -19.41 11.46
C ASP A 236 -12.12 -19.55 10.00
N MET A 237 -10.83 -19.35 9.71
CA MET A 237 -10.22 -19.56 8.39
C MET A 237 -10.39 -20.98 7.85
N LYS A 238 -10.42 -22.01 8.73
CA LYS A 238 -10.52 -23.42 8.33
C LYS A 238 -11.98 -23.90 8.15
N THR A 239 -12.97 -23.02 8.32
CA THR A 239 -14.37 -23.38 8.17
C THR A 239 -14.68 -23.72 6.71
N ALA A 240 -15.19 -24.94 6.47
CA ALA A 240 -15.35 -25.51 5.13
C ALA A 240 -16.64 -25.11 4.39
N ASP A 241 -17.53 -24.35 5.03
CA ASP A 241 -18.82 -23.91 4.47
C ASP A 241 -18.71 -22.65 3.58
N GLY A 242 -17.48 -22.20 3.31
CA GLY A 242 -17.19 -20.98 2.54
C GLY A 242 -16.92 -19.75 3.41
N SER A 243 -17.40 -19.72 4.66
CA SER A 243 -17.19 -18.57 5.57
C SER A 243 -15.72 -18.36 5.93
N GLY A 244 -14.91 -19.42 5.97
CA GLY A 244 -13.47 -19.31 6.21
C GLY A 244 -12.72 -18.58 5.09
N THR A 245 -13.13 -18.77 3.85
CA THR A 245 -12.58 -18.04 2.69
C THR A 245 -12.93 -16.56 2.79
N GLU A 246 -14.20 -16.23 3.07
CA GLU A 246 -14.65 -14.85 3.24
C GLU A 246 -13.91 -14.15 4.39
N TYR A 247 -13.75 -14.82 5.52
CA TYR A 247 -13.00 -14.29 6.67
C TYR A 247 -11.53 -13.99 6.31
N THR A 248 -10.88 -14.90 5.59
CA THR A 248 -9.50 -14.71 5.12
C THR A 248 -9.39 -13.51 4.18
N GLN A 249 -10.32 -13.39 3.23
CA GLN A 249 -10.38 -12.26 2.31
C GLN A 249 -10.62 -10.94 3.04
N GLN A 250 -11.49 -10.91 4.05
CA GLN A 250 -11.75 -9.70 4.84
C GLN A 250 -10.50 -9.23 5.59
N ILE A 251 -9.71 -10.15 6.16
CA ILE A 251 -8.42 -9.80 6.80
C ILE A 251 -7.46 -9.25 5.76
N ALA A 252 -7.29 -9.94 4.63
CA ALA A 252 -6.38 -9.51 3.57
C ALA A 252 -6.76 -8.12 3.02
N THR A 253 -8.03 -7.88 2.71
CA THR A 253 -8.55 -6.59 2.25
C THR A 253 -8.34 -5.49 3.28
N ARG A 254 -8.55 -5.79 4.57
CA ARG A 254 -8.31 -4.82 5.65
C ARG A 254 -6.82 -4.46 5.74
N ARG A 255 -5.92 -5.44 5.72
CA ARG A 255 -4.47 -5.19 5.74
C ARG A 255 -4.03 -4.37 4.53
N LEU A 256 -4.51 -4.72 3.33
CA LEU A 256 -4.25 -3.97 2.11
C LEU A 256 -4.68 -2.51 2.25
N LEU A 257 -5.91 -2.28 2.72
CA LEU A 257 -6.44 -0.94 2.93
C LEU A 257 -5.63 -0.14 3.96
N GLU A 258 -5.30 -0.76 5.10
CA GLU A 258 -4.56 -0.11 6.18
C GLU A 258 -3.17 0.30 5.74
N ARG A 259 -2.46 -0.56 5.00
CA ARG A 259 -1.16 -0.25 4.40
C ARG A 259 -1.27 0.83 3.34
N ALA A 260 -2.25 0.72 2.45
CA ALA A 260 -2.45 1.67 1.36
C ALA A 260 -2.70 3.10 1.88
N LYS A 261 -3.42 3.24 3.00
CA LYS A 261 -3.61 4.53 3.67
C LYS A 261 -2.30 5.16 4.15
N VAL A 262 -1.45 4.39 4.84
CA VAL A 262 -0.14 4.88 5.31
C VAL A 262 0.69 5.41 4.15
N ILE A 263 0.73 4.69 3.03
CA ILE A 263 1.49 5.09 1.84
C ILE A 263 0.86 6.32 1.17
N PHE A 264 -0.47 6.38 1.05
CA PHE A 264 -1.18 7.54 0.50
C PHE A 264 -0.88 8.82 1.29
N GLU A 265 -0.80 8.71 2.62
CA GLU A 265 -0.45 9.78 3.56
C GLU A 265 1.04 10.17 3.54
N GLY A 266 1.86 9.50 2.72
CA GLY A 266 3.29 9.82 2.53
C GLY A 266 4.27 8.89 3.26
N GLY A 267 3.77 7.84 3.92
CA GLY A 267 4.61 6.81 4.53
C GLY A 267 5.28 5.88 3.51
N THR A 268 6.36 5.23 3.93
CA THR A 268 7.09 4.21 3.18
C THR A 268 6.46 2.82 3.36
N GLU A 269 6.92 1.82 2.58
CA GLU A 269 6.53 0.42 2.83
C GLU A 269 6.95 -0.06 4.23
N ALA A 270 8.08 0.43 4.74
CA ALA A 270 8.54 0.12 6.10
C ALA A 270 7.58 0.70 7.16
N ASP A 271 7.12 1.95 6.98
CA ASP A 271 6.12 2.56 7.87
C ASP A 271 4.80 1.78 7.82
N ALA A 272 4.40 1.31 6.64
CA ALA A 272 3.21 0.49 6.44
C ALA A 272 3.35 -0.90 7.09
N ASP A 273 4.52 -1.52 7.02
CA ASP A 273 4.86 -2.77 7.71
C ASP A 273 4.78 -2.60 9.24
N GLU A 274 5.38 -1.54 9.77
CA GLU A 274 5.36 -1.23 11.20
C GLU A 274 3.93 -0.97 11.70
N ALA A 275 3.17 -0.14 10.99
CA ALA A 275 1.78 0.15 11.33
C ALA A 275 0.89 -1.11 11.30
N GLN A 276 1.11 -2.00 10.33
CA GLN A 276 0.41 -3.27 10.23
C GLN A 276 0.79 -4.20 11.40
N GLN A 277 2.08 -4.31 11.70
CA GLN A 277 2.59 -5.14 12.80
C GLN A 277 2.03 -4.69 14.14
N LYS A 278 2.03 -3.38 14.41
CA LYS A 278 1.42 -2.78 15.60
C LYS A 278 -0.07 -3.16 15.73
N LYS A 279 -0.85 -3.01 14.66
CA LYS A 279 -2.27 -3.38 14.65
C LYS A 279 -2.49 -4.88 14.85
N ASP A 280 -1.65 -5.73 14.29
CA ASP A 280 -1.72 -7.17 14.52
C ASP A 280 -1.43 -7.50 16.00
N TYR A 281 -0.48 -6.82 16.66
CA TYR A 281 -0.27 -6.95 18.10
C TYR A 281 -1.48 -6.49 18.93
N GLU A 282 -2.03 -5.31 18.63
CA GLU A 282 -3.22 -4.77 19.34
C GLU A 282 -4.44 -5.69 19.20
N ARG A 283 -4.60 -6.35 18.04
CA ARG A 283 -5.66 -7.34 17.79
C ARG A 283 -5.35 -8.72 18.39
N GLY A 284 -4.14 -8.91 18.91
CA GLY A 284 -3.63 -10.21 19.33
C GLY A 284 -3.45 -11.19 18.16
N LEU A 285 -3.35 -10.74 16.92
CA LEU A 285 -3.07 -11.58 15.74
C LEU A 285 -1.58 -11.87 15.53
N ALA A 286 -0.72 -11.30 16.38
CA ALA A 286 0.69 -11.63 16.48
C ALA A 286 1.16 -11.51 17.94
N THR A 287 2.25 -12.20 18.28
CA THR A 287 2.94 -12.06 19.56
C THR A 287 4.25 -11.29 19.34
N PRO A 288 4.51 -10.22 20.09
CA PRO A 288 5.77 -9.49 19.98
C PRO A 288 6.97 -10.38 20.32
N VAL A 289 7.90 -10.46 19.37
CA VAL A 289 9.15 -11.22 19.51
C VAL A 289 10.31 -10.38 19.04
N LYS A 290 11.46 -10.55 19.69
CA LYS A 290 12.70 -9.86 19.35
C LYS A 290 13.76 -10.84 18.90
N TRP A 291 14.41 -10.55 17.77
CA TRP A 291 15.56 -11.31 17.28
C TRP A 291 16.83 -10.95 18.05
N HIS A 292 17.65 -11.97 18.36
CA HIS A 292 18.95 -11.85 18.99
C HIS A 292 19.95 -12.77 18.28
N TYR A 293 21.14 -12.26 17.97
CA TYR A 293 22.26 -13.10 17.55
C TYR A 293 22.88 -13.83 18.74
N TYR A 294 23.46 -15.01 18.51
CA TYR A 294 24.26 -15.68 19.53
C TYR A 294 25.55 -14.88 19.83
N GLU A 295 25.98 -14.87 21.09
CA GLU A 295 27.19 -14.15 21.52
C GLU A 295 28.48 -14.83 21.05
N GLU A 296 28.48 -16.17 20.99
CA GLU A 296 29.64 -16.97 20.59
C GLU A 296 29.34 -17.71 19.28
N ALA A 297 30.29 -17.71 18.35
CA ALA A 297 30.23 -18.54 17.15
C ALA A 297 30.36 -20.04 17.52
N PRO A 298 29.87 -20.97 16.68
CA PRO A 298 30.03 -22.40 16.92
C PRO A 298 31.50 -22.79 17.13
N ALA A 299 31.77 -23.55 18.19
CA ALA A 299 33.13 -23.90 18.61
C ALA A 299 33.85 -24.86 17.66
N ASP A 300 33.12 -25.53 16.77
CA ASP A 300 33.60 -26.49 15.80
C ASP A 300 33.74 -25.93 14.37
N LEU A 301 33.58 -24.60 14.20
CA LEU A 301 33.78 -23.95 12.89
C LEU A 301 35.18 -24.22 12.35
N THR A 302 35.19 -24.77 11.14
CA THR A 302 36.41 -25.04 10.39
C THR A 302 36.67 -23.92 9.40
N LYS A 303 37.92 -23.81 8.96
CA LYS A 303 38.29 -22.89 7.87
C LYS A 303 37.46 -23.12 6.61
N TRP A 304 37.09 -24.38 6.32
CA TRP A 304 36.32 -24.67 5.12
C TRP A 304 34.87 -24.21 5.23
N ASP A 305 34.28 -24.21 6.42
CA ASP A 305 32.92 -23.70 6.63
C ASP A 305 32.82 -22.22 6.26
N ILE A 306 33.86 -21.44 6.59
CA ILE A 306 33.95 -20.03 6.22
C ILE A 306 34.11 -19.84 4.70
N VAL A 307 34.94 -20.66 4.06
CA VAL A 307 35.12 -20.62 2.59
C VAL A 307 33.81 -20.98 1.87
N GLU A 308 33.07 -21.95 2.40
CA GLU A 308 31.80 -22.40 1.83
C GLU A 308 30.66 -21.39 2.05
N ALA A 309 30.66 -20.69 3.19
CA ALA A 309 29.76 -19.57 3.47
C ALA A 309 30.02 -18.36 2.53
N GLY A 310 31.28 -18.17 2.12
CA GLY A 310 31.70 -17.11 1.19
C GLY A 310 32.54 -16.05 1.89
N LEU A 311 33.81 -15.94 1.52
CA LEU A 311 34.78 -15.07 2.19
C LEU A 311 34.43 -13.57 2.05
N MET A 312 33.76 -13.18 0.97
CA MET A 312 33.33 -11.80 0.75
C MET A 312 32.42 -11.26 1.86
N TYR A 313 31.67 -12.14 2.55
CA TYR A 313 30.78 -11.72 3.63
C TYR A 313 31.52 -11.42 4.95
N PHE A 314 32.72 -11.98 5.11
CA PHE A 314 33.55 -11.76 6.30
C PHE A 314 34.63 -10.70 6.08
N TYR A 315 35.02 -10.49 4.82
CA TYR A 315 36.07 -9.56 4.40
C TYR A 315 35.53 -8.58 3.34
N GLY A 316 34.46 -7.87 3.69
CA GLY A 316 33.77 -6.97 2.77
C GLY A 316 34.63 -5.76 2.36
N GLY A 317 35.44 -5.22 3.27
CA GLY A 317 36.38 -4.14 2.98
C GLY A 317 37.45 -4.57 1.97
N LEU A 318 37.91 -5.81 2.06
CA LEU A 318 38.91 -6.40 1.16
C LEU A 318 38.36 -6.72 -0.24
N PHE A 319 37.20 -7.36 -0.32
CA PHE A 319 36.72 -7.96 -1.58
C PHE A 319 35.63 -7.15 -2.30
N CYS A 320 34.84 -6.36 -1.59
CA CYS A 320 33.65 -5.70 -2.15
C CYS A 320 33.88 -4.23 -2.51
N GLY A 321 35.10 -3.71 -2.35
CA GLY A 321 35.42 -2.31 -2.67
C GLY A 321 34.60 -1.31 -1.87
N MET A 322 34.21 -1.67 -0.63
CA MET A 322 33.57 -0.75 0.29
C MET A 322 34.52 0.42 0.59
N ASP A 323 33.99 1.62 0.82
CA ASP A 323 34.75 2.78 1.29
C ASP A 323 35.29 2.51 2.71
N VAL A 324 36.38 1.75 2.79
CA VAL A 324 37.16 1.50 3.99
C VAL A 324 38.48 2.26 3.90
N SER A 325 39.02 2.64 5.05
CA SER A 325 40.34 3.25 5.08
C SER A 325 41.40 2.25 4.59
N GLU A 326 42.52 2.76 4.05
CA GLU A 326 43.66 1.92 3.66
C GLU A 326 44.15 1.02 4.82
N GLY A 327 44.08 1.52 6.05
CA GLY A 327 44.43 0.76 7.25
C GLY A 327 43.48 -0.40 7.54
N GLU A 328 42.16 -0.21 7.36
CA GLU A 328 41.16 -1.28 7.50
C GLU A 328 41.31 -2.34 6.42
N TYR A 329 41.50 -1.92 5.16
CA TYR A 329 41.78 -2.82 4.05
C TYR A 329 43.01 -3.70 4.34
N LEU A 330 44.11 -3.10 4.79
CA LEU A 330 45.33 -3.84 5.11
C LEU A 330 45.13 -4.80 6.29
N ALA A 331 44.38 -4.40 7.32
CA ALA A 331 44.07 -5.27 8.45
C ALA A 331 43.25 -6.50 8.02
N GLU A 332 42.22 -6.31 7.19
CA GLU A 332 41.44 -7.43 6.63
C GLU A 332 42.31 -8.34 5.73
N LEU A 333 43.15 -7.75 4.86
CA LEU A 333 44.06 -8.51 4.01
C LEU A 333 45.06 -9.34 4.82
N GLU A 334 45.63 -8.76 5.88
CA GLU A 334 46.56 -9.46 6.77
C GLU A 334 45.87 -10.60 7.54
N ASP A 335 44.66 -10.39 8.04
CA ASP A 335 43.87 -11.43 8.70
C ASP A 335 43.50 -12.56 7.72
N PHE A 336 42.99 -12.21 6.54
CA PHE A 336 42.68 -13.16 5.46
C PHE A 336 43.90 -14.00 5.07
N LEU A 337 45.05 -13.37 4.85
CA LEU A 337 46.26 -14.09 4.48
C LEU A 337 46.83 -14.91 5.64
N THR A 338 46.62 -14.50 6.90
CA THR A 338 47.01 -15.30 8.06
C THR A 338 46.18 -16.58 8.15
N GLU A 339 44.88 -16.47 7.89
CA GLU A 339 43.94 -17.57 8.04
C GLU A 339 43.92 -18.51 6.81
N PHE A 340 44.02 -17.94 5.61
CA PHE A 340 43.76 -18.61 4.32
C PHE A 340 44.90 -18.48 3.28
N ARG A 341 46.16 -18.30 3.72
CA ARG A 341 47.33 -18.14 2.83
C ARG A 341 47.39 -19.16 1.67
N GLU A 342 47.21 -20.44 1.98
CA GLU A 342 47.34 -21.52 0.99
C GLU A 342 46.27 -21.45 -0.09
N LEU A 343 45.10 -20.96 0.26
CA LEU A 343 43.98 -20.76 -0.64
C LEU A 343 44.23 -19.56 -1.56
N ALA A 344 44.72 -18.44 -1.02
CA ALA A 344 45.18 -17.31 -1.83
C ALA A 344 46.32 -17.73 -2.78
N ASP A 345 47.33 -18.45 -2.28
CA ASP A 345 48.48 -18.90 -3.08
C ASP A 345 48.09 -19.83 -4.23
N ALA A 346 47.15 -20.76 -3.97
CA ALA A 346 46.68 -21.67 -4.99
C ALA A 346 45.96 -20.94 -6.13
N ILE A 347 45.18 -19.91 -5.81
CA ILE A 347 44.47 -19.11 -6.81
C ILE A 347 45.42 -18.16 -7.53
N ILE A 348 46.36 -17.53 -6.84
CA ILE A 348 47.41 -16.72 -7.47
C ILE A 348 48.19 -17.56 -8.48
N ALA A 349 48.66 -18.75 -8.09
CA ALA A 349 49.38 -19.64 -8.99
C ALA A 349 48.53 -20.08 -10.20
N ASP A 350 47.23 -20.27 -10.01
CA ASP A 350 46.30 -20.58 -11.10
C ASP A 350 46.12 -19.37 -12.04
N ILE A 351 45.98 -18.15 -11.51
CA ILE A 351 45.90 -16.92 -12.30
C ILE A 351 47.16 -16.73 -13.13
N GLU A 352 48.34 -16.83 -12.52
CA GLU A 352 49.62 -16.68 -13.20
C GLU A 352 49.75 -17.69 -14.35
N LYS A 353 49.42 -18.95 -14.06
CA LYS A 353 49.52 -20.05 -15.03
C LYS A 353 48.54 -19.92 -16.17
N LEU A 354 47.27 -19.59 -15.90
CA LEU A 354 46.20 -19.64 -16.89
C LEU A 354 46.03 -18.34 -17.66
N TYR A 355 46.27 -17.19 -17.02
CA TYR A 355 45.89 -15.89 -17.58
C TYR A 355 47.07 -14.94 -17.77
N LEU A 356 48.15 -15.01 -16.97
CA LEU A 356 49.31 -14.12 -17.16
C LEU A 356 50.37 -14.66 -18.13
N THR A 357 50.17 -15.85 -18.71
CA THR A 357 51.08 -16.43 -19.70
C THR A 357 50.37 -16.68 -21.03
N GLY A 358 51.06 -16.50 -22.16
CA GLY A 358 50.51 -16.78 -23.48
C GLY A 358 50.70 -15.63 -24.48
N LYS A 359 49.90 -15.66 -25.55
CA LYS A 359 49.97 -14.68 -26.65
C LYS A 359 49.31 -13.34 -26.29
N ASP A 360 48.24 -13.39 -25.53
CA ASP A 360 47.46 -12.23 -25.06
C ASP A 360 47.26 -12.36 -23.53
N PRO A 361 48.31 -12.15 -22.72
CA PRO A 361 48.23 -12.30 -21.28
C PRO A 361 47.35 -11.21 -20.67
N LEU A 362 46.58 -11.58 -19.65
CA LEU A 362 45.85 -10.64 -18.80
C LEU A 362 46.85 -9.67 -18.16
N GLN A 363 46.53 -8.39 -18.17
CA GLN A 363 47.34 -7.33 -17.57
C GLN A 363 46.41 -6.39 -16.79
N PRO A 364 46.86 -5.83 -15.66
CA PRO A 364 46.10 -4.80 -14.98
C PRO A 364 46.08 -3.51 -15.82
N LEU A 365 45.08 -2.67 -15.56
CA LEU A 365 44.99 -1.33 -16.12
C LEU A 365 46.27 -0.55 -15.80
N PRO A 366 46.81 0.21 -16.78
CA PRO A 366 48.07 0.90 -16.60
C PRO A 366 47.94 2.02 -15.57
N VAL A 367 48.84 2.03 -14.59
CA VAL A 367 48.97 3.12 -13.61
C VAL A 367 50.23 3.89 -13.93
N GLU A 368 50.14 5.23 -14.00
CA GLU A 368 51.27 6.08 -14.32
C GLU A 368 52.44 5.83 -13.34
N GLY A 369 53.62 5.54 -13.88
CA GLY A 369 54.83 5.28 -13.09
C GLY A 369 54.98 3.84 -12.57
N ARG A 370 54.06 2.91 -12.86
CA ARG A 370 54.22 1.48 -12.54
C ARG A 370 54.70 0.68 -13.76
N GLU A 371 55.66 -0.22 -13.55
CA GLU A 371 56.04 -1.20 -14.58
C GLU A 371 54.90 -2.21 -14.83
N PRO A 372 54.79 -2.81 -16.03
CA PRO A 372 53.86 -3.90 -16.29
C PRO A 372 54.04 -5.06 -15.30
N LEU A 373 52.93 -5.68 -14.91
CA LEU A 373 52.93 -6.78 -13.95
C LEU A 373 53.64 -8.00 -14.56
N LYS A 374 54.74 -8.43 -13.92
CA LYS A 374 55.52 -9.61 -14.35
C LYS A 374 55.02 -10.89 -13.69
N ASP A 375 54.73 -10.80 -12.41
CA ASP A 375 54.21 -11.87 -11.56
C ASP A 375 53.48 -11.24 -10.38
N ILE A 376 52.53 -11.96 -9.78
CA ILE A 376 51.77 -11.48 -8.62
C ILE A 376 52.62 -11.57 -7.35
N ALA A 377 53.53 -12.55 -7.27
CA ALA A 377 54.37 -12.79 -6.10
C ALA A 377 55.27 -11.60 -5.71
N SER A 378 55.65 -10.75 -6.66
CA SER A 378 56.47 -9.55 -6.47
C SER A 378 55.67 -8.29 -6.10
N LEU A 379 54.34 -8.34 -6.14
CA LEU A 379 53.48 -7.19 -5.89
C LEU A 379 53.31 -6.94 -4.38
N PRO A 380 53.59 -5.73 -3.88
CA PRO A 380 53.32 -5.36 -2.49
C PRO A 380 51.85 -5.53 -2.12
N LEU A 381 51.55 -5.99 -0.89
CA LEU A 381 50.17 -6.22 -0.44
C LEU A 381 49.28 -4.97 -0.52
N GLN A 382 49.83 -3.80 -0.19
CA GLN A 382 49.16 -2.51 -0.31
C GLN A 382 48.75 -2.16 -1.75
N ASP A 383 49.41 -2.74 -2.76
CA ASP A 383 49.10 -2.49 -4.17
C ASP A 383 48.03 -3.46 -4.71
N TRP A 384 47.58 -4.45 -3.95
CA TRP A 384 46.57 -5.43 -4.41
C TRP A 384 45.22 -4.78 -4.71
N SER A 385 44.81 -3.77 -3.94
CA SER A 385 43.57 -3.02 -4.16
C SER A 385 43.64 -2.15 -5.41
N SER A 386 44.78 -1.50 -5.64
CA SER A 386 45.01 -0.59 -6.77
C SER A 386 45.46 -1.29 -8.06
N THR A 387 45.73 -2.59 -8.02
CA THR A 387 46.03 -3.41 -9.20
C THR A 387 44.73 -3.96 -9.77
N VAL A 388 44.13 -3.21 -10.69
CA VAL A 388 42.79 -3.46 -11.23
C VAL A 388 42.87 -4.10 -12.61
N PHE A 389 42.16 -5.21 -12.84
CA PHE A 389 42.04 -5.89 -14.13
C PHE A 389 40.74 -5.52 -14.80
N SER A 390 40.79 -5.11 -16.07
CA SER A 390 39.59 -4.64 -16.75
C SER A 390 38.58 -5.76 -16.95
N TRP A 391 37.31 -5.46 -16.69
CA TRP A 391 36.20 -6.36 -16.95
C TRP A 391 36.12 -6.75 -18.42
N GLY A 392 36.53 -5.86 -19.33
CA GLY A 392 36.63 -6.16 -20.76
C GLY A 392 37.58 -7.32 -21.05
N ASP A 393 38.75 -7.36 -20.40
CA ASP A 393 39.71 -8.45 -20.58
C ASP A 393 39.32 -9.71 -19.81
N LEU A 394 38.73 -9.57 -18.61
CA LEU A 394 38.14 -10.70 -17.88
C LEU A 394 37.04 -11.39 -18.70
N TYR A 395 36.22 -10.63 -19.41
CA TYR A 395 35.18 -11.11 -20.32
C TYR A 395 35.77 -11.83 -21.54
N LYS A 396 36.77 -11.24 -22.21
CA LYS A 396 37.40 -11.84 -23.40
C LYS A 396 38.05 -13.19 -23.08
N LEU A 397 38.66 -13.30 -21.91
CA LEU A 397 39.36 -14.51 -21.45
C LEU A 397 38.47 -15.48 -20.67
N ASP A 398 37.20 -15.11 -20.44
CA ASP A 398 36.24 -15.86 -19.61
C ASP A 398 36.81 -16.27 -18.25
N VAL A 399 37.49 -15.33 -17.59
CA VAL A 399 38.23 -15.59 -16.35
C VAL A 399 37.27 -16.06 -15.28
N TYR A 400 37.40 -17.32 -14.87
CA TYR A 400 36.52 -17.96 -13.89
C TYR A 400 35.01 -17.86 -14.24
N GLY A 401 34.67 -17.93 -15.52
CA GLY A 401 33.28 -17.92 -15.99
C GLY A 401 32.64 -16.53 -16.05
N PHE A 402 33.44 -15.46 -16.00
CA PHE A 402 33.01 -14.06 -16.03
C PHE A 402 32.02 -13.75 -17.16
N LYS A 403 32.17 -14.41 -18.32
CA LYS A 403 31.28 -14.21 -19.47
C LYS A 403 29.83 -14.55 -19.16
N LYS A 404 29.60 -15.58 -18.33
CA LYS A 404 28.24 -15.99 -17.96
C LYS A 404 27.54 -14.91 -17.14
N ASP A 405 28.26 -14.27 -16.22
CA ASP A 405 27.71 -13.22 -15.36
C ASP A 405 27.46 -11.94 -16.17
N ALA A 406 28.39 -11.60 -17.06
CA ALA A 406 28.29 -10.47 -18.00
C ALA A 406 27.09 -10.58 -18.96
N GLU A 407 26.80 -11.81 -19.41
CA GLU A 407 25.72 -12.10 -20.37
C GLU A 407 24.39 -12.49 -19.70
N ALA A 408 24.30 -12.47 -18.37
CA ALA A 408 23.06 -12.78 -17.67
C ALA A 408 21.96 -11.77 -18.01
N ASP A 409 20.70 -12.21 -18.08
CA ASP A 409 19.58 -11.32 -18.43
C ASP A 409 19.41 -10.17 -17.41
N THR A 410 19.71 -10.42 -16.13
CA THR A 410 19.74 -9.39 -15.07
C THR A 410 20.76 -8.29 -15.32
N THR A 411 21.85 -8.62 -16.04
CA THR A 411 22.91 -7.69 -16.42
C THR A 411 22.56 -6.97 -17.72
N ILE A 412 22.17 -7.74 -18.72
CA ILE A 412 21.94 -7.25 -20.08
C ILE A 412 20.69 -6.35 -20.17
N PHE A 413 19.64 -6.71 -19.45
CA PHE A 413 18.34 -6.04 -19.50
C PHE A 413 18.05 -5.27 -18.22
N ASP A 414 19.09 -4.82 -17.50
CA ASP A 414 18.97 -3.95 -16.34
C ASP A 414 18.01 -2.77 -16.61
N GLY A 415 17.03 -2.58 -15.72
CA GLY A 415 15.94 -1.62 -15.87
C GLY A 415 14.72 -2.11 -16.70
N ASN A 416 14.80 -3.23 -17.42
CA ASN A 416 13.67 -3.83 -18.13
C ASN A 416 13.12 -5.04 -17.35
N LYS A 417 12.20 -4.77 -16.42
CA LYS A 417 11.61 -5.81 -15.56
C LYS A 417 10.92 -6.91 -16.35
N ARG A 418 10.25 -6.59 -17.47
CA ARG A 418 9.56 -7.59 -18.30
C ARG A 418 10.56 -8.60 -18.87
N ALA A 419 11.71 -8.13 -19.38
CA ALA A 419 12.74 -9.02 -19.89
C ALA A 419 13.36 -9.89 -18.79
N ILE A 420 13.63 -9.31 -17.61
CA ILE A 420 14.28 -10.00 -16.48
C ILE A 420 13.35 -11.05 -15.84
N LEU A 421 12.08 -10.69 -15.58
CA LEU A 421 11.16 -11.53 -14.79
C LEU A 421 10.24 -12.40 -15.66
N ASN A 422 9.78 -11.88 -16.80
CA ASN A 422 8.78 -12.53 -17.64
C ASN A 422 9.37 -13.14 -18.93
N GLY A 423 10.64 -12.85 -19.21
CA GLY A 423 11.35 -13.29 -20.41
C GLY A 423 11.10 -12.41 -21.64
N ILE A 424 11.59 -12.88 -22.78
CA ILE A 424 11.66 -12.11 -24.04
C ILE A 424 10.92 -12.85 -25.15
N ALA A 425 10.06 -12.13 -25.87
CA ALA A 425 9.37 -12.62 -27.06
C ALA A 425 9.94 -11.94 -28.31
N ILE A 426 10.53 -12.74 -29.21
CA ILE A 426 11.05 -12.24 -30.49
C ILE A 426 9.95 -12.19 -31.55
N LEU A 427 9.56 -10.98 -31.93
CA LEU A 427 8.56 -10.74 -32.96
C LEU A 427 9.14 -11.01 -34.36
N ARG A 428 8.44 -11.82 -35.14
CA ARG A 428 8.75 -12.07 -36.56
C ARG A 428 7.73 -11.38 -37.47
N ALA A 429 8.15 -11.11 -38.70
CA ALA A 429 7.24 -10.69 -39.77
C ALA A 429 6.17 -11.75 -40.04
N SER A 430 4.99 -11.31 -40.46
CA SER A 430 3.91 -12.20 -40.91
C SER A 430 4.22 -12.71 -42.32
N ASP A 431 4.18 -14.02 -42.53
CA ASP A 431 4.37 -14.63 -43.85
C ASP A 431 3.32 -14.17 -44.88
N LEU A 432 2.16 -13.70 -44.42
CA LEU A 432 1.10 -13.18 -45.29
C LEU A 432 1.40 -11.76 -45.81
N LEU A 433 2.04 -10.93 -44.98
CA LEU A 433 2.27 -9.52 -45.28
C LEU A 433 3.73 -9.23 -45.66
N ASP A 434 4.62 -10.20 -45.46
CA ASP A 434 6.09 -10.06 -45.51
C ASP A 434 6.61 -8.91 -44.62
N ARG A 435 5.81 -8.55 -43.60
CA ARG A 435 6.09 -7.51 -42.60
C ARG A 435 5.23 -7.71 -41.37
N SER A 436 5.55 -6.99 -40.30
CA SER A 436 4.64 -6.76 -39.18
C SER A 436 4.29 -5.27 -39.11
N PRO A 437 3.02 -4.88 -38.94
CA PRO A 437 2.65 -3.49 -38.74
C PRO A 437 3.18 -2.93 -37.41
N ARG A 438 3.68 -3.79 -36.52
CA ARG A 438 4.32 -3.42 -35.25
C ARG A 438 5.85 -3.39 -35.34
N ILE A 439 6.41 -3.39 -36.55
CA ILE A 439 7.84 -3.18 -36.78
C ILE A 439 8.00 -1.90 -37.60
N ASN A 440 8.77 -0.93 -37.08
CA ASN A 440 9.04 0.32 -37.79
C ASN A 440 10.10 0.15 -38.90
N GLU A 441 10.34 1.21 -39.66
CA GLU A 441 11.31 1.20 -40.77
C GLU A 441 12.74 0.88 -40.32
N SER A 442 13.09 1.21 -39.08
CA SER A 442 14.39 0.91 -38.47
C SER A 442 14.50 -0.55 -37.98
N GLY A 443 13.43 -1.36 -38.11
CA GLY A 443 13.40 -2.77 -37.74
C GLY A 443 13.16 -3.03 -36.25
N TYR A 444 12.64 -2.06 -35.49
CA TYR A 444 12.32 -2.19 -34.06
C TYR A 444 10.83 -2.42 -33.84
N TYR A 445 10.51 -3.12 -32.75
CA TYR A 445 9.13 -3.29 -32.32
C TYR A 445 8.57 -1.93 -31.86
N VAL A 446 7.30 -1.67 -32.20
CA VAL A 446 6.55 -0.51 -31.71
C VAL A 446 5.34 -1.04 -30.95
N GLU A 447 5.32 -0.78 -29.64
CA GLU A 447 4.21 -1.16 -28.78
C GLU A 447 2.93 -0.43 -29.22
N PRO A 448 1.77 -1.12 -29.25
CA PRO A 448 0.51 -0.45 -29.48
C PRO A 448 0.27 0.64 -28.44
N ASP A 449 -0.06 1.84 -28.92
CA ASP A 449 -0.53 2.89 -28.04
C ASP A 449 -1.92 2.53 -27.47
N ILE A 450 -1.95 2.28 -26.17
CA ILE A 450 -3.16 1.99 -25.40
C ILE A 450 -3.83 3.27 -24.88
N MET A 451 -3.14 4.42 -24.90
CA MET A 451 -3.61 5.65 -24.28
C MET A 451 -4.93 6.10 -24.89
N HIS A 452 -5.05 6.09 -26.21
CA HIS A 452 -6.32 6.40 -26.89
C HIS A 452 -7.45 5.43 -26.51
N THR A 453 -7.14 4.18 -26.14
CA THR A 453 -8.17 3.21 -25.74
C THR A 453 -8.61 3.43 -24.29
N LEU A 454 -7.73 3.95 -23.45
CA LEU A 454 -7.94 4.11 -22.01
C LEU A 454 -8.29 5.54 -21.59
N SER A 455 -8.07 6.56 -22.43
CA SER A 455 -8.14 7.99 -22.08
C SER A 455 -9.43 8.43 -21.40
N ASN A 456 -10.57 7.80 -21.73
CA ASN A 456 -11.87 8.13 -21.16
C ASN A 456 -12.13 7.45 -19.79
N PHE A 457 -11.25 6.55 -19.38
CA PHE A 457 -11.36 5.72 -18.17
C PHE A 457 -10.19 5.94 -17.21
N THR A 458 -9.27 6.86 -17.50
CA THR A 458 -8.05 7.08 -16.73
C THR A 458 -8.09 8.39 -15.96
N LEU A 459 -7.20 8.52 -14.99
CA LEU A 459 -6.92 9.79 -14.31
C LEU A 459 -6.32 10.85 -15.26
N GLU A 460 -5.94 10.47 -16.48
CA GLU A 460 -5.47 11.40 -17.51
C GLU A 460 -6.57 12.38 -17.95
N ALA A 461 -7.84 12.04 -17.74
CA ALA A 461 -8.98 12.95 -17.94
C ALA A 461 -8.92 14.21 -17.04
N PHE A 462 -8.10 14.18 -15.98
CA PHE A 462 -7.84 15.29 -15.06
C PHE A 462 -6.48 15.95 -15.31
N PHE A 463 -5.88 15.72 -16.49
CA PHE A 463 -4.70 16.45 -16.91
C PHE A 463 -5.10 17.78 -17.57
N PRO A 464 -4.38 18.90 -17.33
CA PRO A 464 -4.74 20.21 -17.89
C PRO A 464 -4.88 20.25 -19.42
N GLU A 465 -4.19 19.35 -20.12
CA GLU A 465 -4.25 19.20 -21.58
C GLU A 465 -5.39 18.32 -22.10
N ALA A 466 -6.17 17.67 -21.23
CA ALA A 466 -7.30 16.85 -21.64
C ALA A 466 -8.46 17.71 -22.16
N GLU A 467 -9.17 17.24 -23.19
CA GLU A 467 -10.27 17.98 -23.86
C GLU A 467 -11.39 18.36 -22.87
N ASP A 468 -11.76 17.43 -22.00
CA ASP A 468 -12.85 17.59 -21.02
C ASP A 468 -12.34 17.92 -19.60
N TYR A 469 -11.11 18.44 -19.46
CA TYR A 469 -10.48 18.70 -18.15
C TYR A 469 -11.36 19.56 -17.22
N ALA A 470 -11.82 20.72 -17.72
CA ALA A 470 -12.59 21.68 -16.92
C ALA A 470 -13.95 21.11 -16.48
N ASP A 471 -14.63 20.41 -17.39
CA ASP A 471 -15.93 19.79 -17.12
C ASP A 471 -15.78 18.65 -16.10
N ASN A 472 -14.75 17.80 -16.25
CA ASN A 472 -14.48 16.71 -15.29
C ASN A 472 -14.13 17.25 -13.90
N LEU A 473 -13.32 18.31 -13.83
CA LEU A 473 -12.97 18.95 -12.57
C LEU A 473 -14.22 19.52 -11.88
N GLU A 474 -15.04 20.28 -12.60
CA GLU A 474 -16.30 20.84 -12.07
C GLU A 474 -17.24 19.74 -11.58
N ILE A 475 -17.37 18.63 -12.32
CA ILE A 475 -18.20 17.49 -11.94
C ILE A 475 -17.73 16.89 -10.62
N VAL A 476 -16.43 16.64 -10.46
CA VAL A 476 -15.88 16.02 -9.24
C VAL A 476 -15.99 16.94 -8.04
N GLU A 477 -15.62 18.22 -8.18
CA GLU A 477 -15.74 19.22 -7.12
C GLU A 477 -17.19 19.41 -6.69
N THR A 478 -18.11 19.56 -7.67
CA THR A 478 -19.54 19.70 -7.39
C THR A 478 -20.11 18.46 -6.73
N ALA A 479 -19.73 17.26 -7.19
CA ALA A 479 -20.18 16.01 -6.60
C ALA A 479 -19.70 15.88 -5.15
N ARG A 480 -18.44 16.21 -4.89
CA ARG A 480 -17.84 16.20 -3.55
C ARG A 480 -18.54 17.17 -2.61
N GLN A 481 -18.68 18.44 -3.01
CA GLN A 481 -19.33 19.46 -2.21
C GLN A 481 -20.79 19.10 -1.93
N THR A 482 -21.52 18.68 -2.97
CA THR A 482 -22.93 18.32 -2.84
C THR A 482 -23.12 17.09 -1.95
N LEU A 483 -22.23 16.09 -2.01
CA LEU A 483 -22.26 14.94 -1.10
C LEU A 483 -22.12 15.38 0.36
N ILE A 484 -21.16 16.27 0.65
CA ILE A 484 -20.90 16.81 1.99
C ILE A 484 -22.13 17.61 2.48
N GLU A 485 -22.64 18.53 1.68
CA GLU A 485 -23.81 19.35 2.01
C GLU A 485 -25.07 18.51 2.23
N SER A 486 -25.34 17.56 1.35
CA SER A 486 -26.46 16.64 1.50
C SER A 486 -26.34 15.81 2.77
N TYR A 487 -25.17 15.27 3.07
CA TYR A 487 -24.94 14.50 4.30
C TYR A 487 -25.11 15.38 5.55
N TYR A 488 -24.56 16.59 5.55
CA TYR A 488 -24.74 17.55 6.65
C TYR A 488 -26.22 17.90 6.85
N HIS A 489 -26.97 18.12 5.77
CA HIS A 489 -28.41 18.36 5.82
C HIS A 489 -29.16 17.22 6.50
N LEU A 490 -28.83 15.97 6.18
CA LEU A 490 -29.46 14.79 6.80
C LEU A 490 -29.19 14.72 8.30
N LYS A 491 -27.96 15.02 8.74
CA LYS A 491 -27.63 15.12 10.18
C LYS A 491 -28.44 16.23 10.85
N GLY A 492 -28.49 17.41 10.23
CA GLY A 492 -29.29 18.55 10.67
C GLY A 492 -30.77 18.20 10.84
N TYR A 493 -31.36 17.56 9.84
CA TYR A 493 -32.74 17.13 9.84
C TYR A 493 -33.03 16.08 10.93
N ASN A 494 -32.16 15.08 11.08
CA ASN A 494 -32.31 14.07 12.12
C ASN A 494 -32.21 14.67 13.53
N TYR A 495 -31.29 15.60 13.74
CA TYR A 495 -31.15 16.34 14.99
C TYR A 495 -32.37 17.24 15.26
N ALA A 496 -32.91 17.89 14.23
CA ALA A 496 -34.15 18.67 14.34
C ALA A 496 -35.30 17.79 14.85
N LEU A 497 -35.46 16.58 14.31
CA LEU A 497 -36.46 15.62 14.79
C LEU A 497 -36.25 15.23 16.26
N GLU A 498 -35.00 15.03 16.69
CA GLU A 498 -34.67 14.69 18.08
C GLU A 498 -35.07 15.79 19.06
N ILE A 499 -34.69 17.04 18.76
CA ILE A 499 -35.02 18.17 19.64
C ILE A 499 -36.53 18.46 19.64
N ILE A 500 -37.23 18.30 18.50
CA ILE A 500 -38.68 18.46 18.43
C ILE A 500 -39.38 17.36 19.23
N ALA A 501 -38.97 16.10 19.04
CA ALA A 501 -39.54 14.96 19.74
C ALA A 501 -39.40 15.10 21.27
N SER A 502 -38.23 15.56 21.74
CA SER A 502 -37.98 15.79 23.16
C SER A 502 -38.68 17.03 23.69
N PHE A 503 -38.73 18.13 22.94
CA PHE A 503 -39.28 19.40 23.43
C PHE A 503 -40.81 19.39 23.54
N TYR A 504 -41.48 18.69 22.63
CA TYR A 504 -42.95 18.61 22.59
C TYR A 504 -43.54 17.29 23.10
N ASP A 505 -42.70 16.39 23.63
CA ASP A 505 -43.08 15.04 24.09
C ASP A 505 -43.80 14.19 23.02
N VAL A 506 -43.20 14.13 21.83
CA VAL A 506 -43.71 13.32 20.70
C VAL A 506 -42.63 12.40 20.16
N PRO A 507 -42.20 11.38 20.93
CA PRO A 507 -41.11 10.49 20.51
C PRO A 507 -41.40 9.73 19.21
N GLU A 508 -42.67 9.54 18.85
CA GLU A 508 -43.06 8.80 17.65
C GLU A 508 -42.58 9.44 16.35
N ILE A 509 -42.32 10.76 16.30
CA ILE A 509 -41.85 11.42 15.08
C ILE A 509 -40.40 11.04 14.71
N ALA A 510 -39.66 10.39 15.60
CA ALA A 510 -38.33 9.84 15.28
C ALA A 510 -38.38 8.84 14.11
N ILE A 511 -39.54 8.26 13.81
CA ILE A 511 -39.72 7.38 12.64
C ILE A 511 -39.43 8.08 11.30
N PHE A 512 -39.49 9.41 11.25
CA PHE A 512 -39.21 10.19 10.05
C PHE A 512 -37.71 10.43 9.81
N GLN A 513 -36.84 10.02 10.74
CA GLN A 513 -35.38 10.16 10.58
C GLN A 513 -34.87 9.43 9.32
N MET A 514 -33.89 10.03 8.68
CA MET A 514 -33.20 9.46 7.52
C MET A 514 -32.10 8.51 7.99
N ASN A 515 -31.95 7.39 7.29
CA ASN A 515 -30.85 6.46 7.56
C ASN A 515 -29.54 6.99 6.95
N THR A 516 -28.68 7.60 7.78
CA THR A 516 -27.37 8.12 7.36
C THR A 516 -26.28 7.06 7.29
N SER A 517 -26.43 5.93 8.02
CA SER A 517 -25.40 4.86 8.05
C SER A 517 -25.04 4.33 6.67
N GLY A 518 -26.02 4.24 5.76
CA GLY A 518 -25.79 3.81 4.39
C GLY A 518 -24.98 4.81 3.54
N ILE A 519 -24.98 6.11 3.90
CA ILE A 519 -24.12 7.13 3.30
C ILE A 519 -22.73 7.10 3.96
N GLU A 520 -22.66 6.96 5.28
CA GLU A 520 -21.39 6.85 6.02
C GLU A 520 -20.55 5.65 5.53
N ASP A 521 -21.19 4.48 5.34
CA ASP A 521 -20.52 3.30 4.79
C ASP A 521 -20.04 3.53 3.35
N LYS A 522 -20.78 4.30 2.55
CA LYS A 522 -20.39 4.69 1.20
C LYS A 522 -19.17 5.61 1.21
N ILE A 523 -19.17 6.65 2.05
CA ILE A 523 -18.03 7.55 2.21
C ILE A 523 -16.80 6.76 2.68
N ARG A 524 -16.96 5.86 3.66
CA ARG A 524 -15.88 4.97 4.12
C ARG A 524 -15.33 4.10 3.00
N ALA A 525 -16.20 3.58 2.13
CA ALA A 525 -15.78 2.81 0.97
C ALA A 525 -15.00 3.67 -0.04
N PHE A 526 -15.47 4.87 -0.37
CA PHE A 526 -14.75 5.82 -1.23
C PHE A 526 -13.36 6.16 -0.66
N ASN A 527 -13.31 6.53 0.62
CA ASN A 527 -12.06 6.82 1.35
C ASN A 527 -11.10 5.62 1.42
N GLY A 528 -11.58 4.41 1.15
CA GLY A 528 -10.73 3.23 1.06
C GLY A 528 -10.29 2.86 -0.35
N LEU A 529 -11.11 3.14 -1.36
CA LEU A 529 -10.78 2.87 -2.76
C LEU A 529 -9.64 3.76 -3.26
N VAL A 530 -9.62 5.04 -2.87
CA VAL A 530 -8.59 5.98 -3.34
C VAL A 530 -7.18 5.55 -2.93
N PRO A 531 -6.87 5.27 -1.65
CA PRO A 531 -5.54 4.79 -1.27
C PRO A 531 -5.16 3.47 -1.94
N ILE A 532 -6.12 2.56 -2.12
CA ILE A 532 -5.87 1.28 -2.81
C ILE A 532 -5.45 1.53 -4.26
N LEU A 533 -6.14 2.42 -4.99
CA LEU A 533 -5.77 2.79 -6.35
C LEU A 533 -4.41 3.48 -6.38
N TYR A 534 -4.14 4.39 -5.45
CA TYR A 534 -2.83 5.06 -5.33
C TYR A 534 -1.70 4.03 -5.18
N LYS A 535 -1.84 3.11 -4.23
CA LYS A 535 -0.87 2.02 -4.04
C LYS A 535 -0.74 1.16 -5.30
N LYS A 536 -1.85 0.83 -5.95
CA LYS A 536 -1.85 0.02 -7.17
C LYS A 536 -1.01 0.69 -8.28
N ILE A 537 -1.23 1.98 -8.54
CA ILE A 537 -0.43 2.76 -9.52
C ILE A 537 1.04 2.82 -9.08
N LEU A 538 1.30 3.02 -7.79
CA LEU A 538 2.65 3.05 -7.23
C LEU A 538 3.40 1.71 -7.39
N ASP A 539 2.71 0.59 -7.29
CA ASP A 539 3.31 -0.75 -7.42
C ASP A 539 3.53 -1.13 -8.89
N THR A 540 2.72 -0.61 -9.81
CA THR A 540 2.84 -0.93 -11.25
C THR A 540 4.11 -0.35 -11.86
N ASP A 541 4.79 -1.16 -12.69
CA ASP A 541 5.96 -0.74 -13.44
C ASP A 541 5.59 -0.05 -14.76
N TYR A 542 5.52 1.27 -14.68
CA TYR A 542 5.33 2.15 -15.83
C TYR A 542 6.65 2.37 -16.58
N GLU A 543 6.62 2.31 -17.92
CA GLU A 543 7.73 2.80 -18.75
C GLU A 543 7.83 4.33 -18.66
N ASP A 544 6.70 5.02 -18.74
CA ASP A 544 6.59 6.46 -18.53
C ASP A 544 6.42 6.78 -17.03
N LYS A 545 7.53 7.17 -16.39
CA LYS A 545 7.53 7.55 -14.97
C LYS A 545 6.81 8.88 -14.70
N GLU A 546 6.80 9.81 -15.65
CA GLU A 546 6.11 11.10 -15.52
C GLU A 546 4.59 10.88 -15.50
N LEU A 547 4.07 10.04 -16.41
CA LEU A 547 2.66 9.65 -16.42
C LEU A 547 2.23 9.08 -15.06
N LYS A 548 3.03 8.18 -14.50
CA LYS A 548 2.77 7.58 -13.19
C LYS A 548 2.70 8.64 -12.09
N GLU A 549 3.68 9.53 -12.02
CA GLU A 549 3.72 10.60 -11.01
C GLU A 549 2.51 11.54 -11.13
N ARG A 550 2.15 11.93 -12.34
CA ARG A 550 0.98 12.78 -12.60
C ARG A 550 -0.33 12.12 -12.17
N LYS A 551 -0.51 10.82 -12.43
CA LYS A 551 -1.68 10.06 -11.95
C LYS A 551 -1.76 10.02 -10.42
N LEU A 552 -0.64 9.77 -9.76
CA LEU A 552 -0.56 9.76 -8.30
C LEU A 552 -0.90 11.15 -7.72
N GLN A 553 -0.46 12.21 -8.40
CA GLN A 553 -0.77 13.58 -8.00
C GLN A 553 -2.26 13.92 -8.13
N VAL A 554 -2.94 13.51 -9.22
CA VAL A 554 -4.39 13.69 -9.35
C VAL A 554 -5.16 13.08 -8.18
N LEU A 555 -4.79 11.89 -7.71
CA LEU A 555 -5.44 11.27 -6.55
C LEU A 555 -5.21 12.05 -5.26
N LYS A 556 -4.03 12.67 -5.11
CA LYS A 556 -3.71 13.52 -3.96
C LYS A 556 -4.38 14.89 -4.04
N ASP A 557 -4.58 15.46 -5.20
CA ASP A 557 -5.15 16.81 -5.26
C ASP A 557 -6.68 16.78 -5.26
N LEU A 558 -7.27 15.83 -5.98
CA LEU A 558 -8.71 15.87 -6.28
C LEU A 558 -9.55 14.86 -5.49
N PHE A 559 -8.98 13.69 -5.18
CA PHE A 559 -9.72 12.56 -4.59
C PHE A 559 -9.36 12.31 -3.12
N GLN A 560 -9.06 13.37 -2.37
CA GLN A 560 -8.78 13.26 -0.95
C GLN A 560 -9.90 12.52 -0.19
N PRO A 561 -9.61 11.85 0.94
CA PRO A 561 -10.64 11.30 1.81
C PRO A 561 -11.61 12.38 2.32
N ILE A 562 -12.88 12.04 2.48
CA ILE A 562 -13.89 12.92 3.07
C ILE A 562 -13.96 12.63 4.58
N ASP A 563 -13.64 13.61 5.41
CA ASP A 563 -13.83 13.51 6.87
C ASP A 563 -15.28 13.83 7.26
N TYR A 564 -16.16 12.86 7.03
CA TYR A 564 -17.57 12.99 7.36
C TYR A 564 -17.85 12.99 8.87
N GLU A 565 -16.88 12.58 9.70
CA GLU A 565 -17.02 12.51 11.15
C GLU A 565 -16.83 13.89 11.79
N ALA A 566 -15.94 14.71 11.22
CA ALA A 566 -15.76 16.11 11.60
C ALA A 566 -16.98 17.01 11.32
N LEU A 567 -17.87 16.60 10.40
CA LEU A 567 -19.07 17.35 10.01
C LEU A 567 -20.12 17.39 11.13
N THR A 568 -19.91 18.25 12.13
CA THR A 568 -20.79 18.38 13.31
C THR A 568 -21.56 19.70 13.28
N ILE A 569 -22.77 19.69 13.83
CA ILE A 569 -23.57 20.92 13.98
C ILE A 569 -22.97 21.73 15.13
N PRO A 570 -22.57 23.00 14.92
CA PRO A 570 -22.02 23.84 15.98
C PRO A 570 -22.98 23.97 17.17
N GLU A 571 -22.44 23.93 18.40
CA GLU A 571 -23.26 23.94 19.61
C GLU A 571 -24.10 25.23 19.73
N GLU A 572 -23.53 26.38 19.35
CA GLU A 572 -24.25 27.65 19.30
C GLU A 572 -25.49 27.60 18.39
N LYS A 573 -25.38 26.92 17.24
CA LYS A 573 -26.51 26.74 16.32
C LYS A 573 -27.56 25.79 16.91
N LYS A 574 -27.15 24.75 17.64
CA LYS A 574 -28.07 23.84 18.35
C LYS A 574 -28.86 24.57 19.45
N GLU A 575 -28.19 25.37 20.27
CA GLU A 575 -28.83 26.17 21.32
C GLU A 575 -29.82 27.17 20.74
N ALA A 576 -29.41 27.89 19.69
CA ALA A 576 -30.28 28.85 19.00
C ALA A 576 -31.51 28.17 18.36
N ALA A 577 -31.34 26.98 17.79
CA ALA A 577 -32.46 26.19 17.24
C ALA A 577 -33.44 25.75 18.34
N GLN A 578 -32.94 25.31 19.51
CA GLN A 578 -33.80 24.96 20.64
C GLN A 578 -34.62 26.15 21.15
N GLN A 579 -34.03 27.36 21.19
CA GLN A 579 -34.78 28.57 21.57
C GLN A 579 -35.94 28.88 20.62
N LEU A 580 -35.81 28.55 19.33
CA LEU A 580 -36.89 28.70 18.36
C LEU A 580 -38.03 27.70 18.57
N LEU A 581 -37.86 26.63 19.34
CA LEU A 581 -38.98 25.72 19.67
C LEU A 581 -39.97 26.36 20.65
N VAL A 582 -39.55 27.36 21.43
CA VAL A 582 -40.46 28.07 22.35
C VAL A 582 -41.58 28.73 21.56
N ASP A 583 -42.83 28.51 21.99
CA ASP A 583 -44.05 29.02 21.35
C ASP A 583 -44.18 28.65 19.86
N PHE A 584 -43.57 27.53 19.43
CA PHE A 584 -43.58 27.04 18.05
C PHE A 584 -42.97 28.01 17.04
N LYS A 585 -42.10 28.95 17.48
CA LYS A 585 -41.49 29.96 16.60
C LYS A 585 -40.77 29.34 15.41
N ALA A 586 -40.11 28.19 15.57
CA ALA A 586 -39.39 27.46 14.54
C ALA A 586 -40.27 27.11 13.32
N PHE A 587 -41.58 27.00 13.50
CA PHE A 587 -42.52 26.62 12.45
C PHE A 587 -43.34 27.79 11.91
N GLN A 588 -43.06 29.01 12.39
CA GLN A 588 -43.66 30.22 11.84
C GLN A 588 -42.93 30.64 10.55
N PRO A 589 -43.64 31.19 9.55
CA PRO A 589 -43.05 31.55 8.26
C PRO A 589 -41.80 32.43 8.37
N GLU A 590 -41.75 33.36 9.32
CA GLU A 590 -40.61 34.25 9.56
C GLU A 590 -39.34 33.55 10.09
N ASN A 591 -39.47 32.35 10.68
CA ASN A 591 -38.37 31.65 11.34
C ASN A 591 -38.09 30.25 10.78
N ALA A 592 -38.98 29.68 9.95
CA ALA A 592 -38.81 28.34 9.39
C ALA A 592 -37.47 28.19 8.65
N ASN A 593 -37.16 29.12 7.74
CA ASN A 593 -35.87 29.11 7.04
C ASN A 593 -34.67 29.32 7.98
N ARG A 594 -34.86 30.07 9.08
CA ARG A 594 -33.80 30.30 10.07
C ARG A 594 -33.52 29.04 10.90
N PHE A 595 -34.56 28.33 11.32
CA PHE A 595 -34.44 27.06 12.04
C PHE A 595 -33.71 26.03 11.18
N ASP A 596 -34.12 25.87 9.92
CA ASP A 596 -33.48 24.93 9.00
C ASP A 596 -32.07 25.38 8.62
N GLY A 597 -31.83 26.67 8.38
CA GLY A 597 -30.49 27.20 8.08
C GLY A 597 -29.49 27.08 9.22
N MET A 598 -29.96 27.02 10.47
CA MET A 598 -29.09 26.74 11.63
C MET A 598 -28.60 25.29 11.66
N LEU A 599 -29.48 24.33 11.33
CA LEU A 599 -29.18 22.92 11.53
C LEU A 599 -28.72 22.20 10.26
N CYS A 600 -29.28 22.57 9.11
CA CYS A 600 -29.19 21.79 7.88
C CYS A 600 -28.36 22.46 6.78
N THR A 601 -27.79 23.65 7.03
CA THR A 601 -26.86 24.34 6.12
C THR A 601 -25.45 24.26 6.70
N LEU A 602 -24.53 23.73 5.89
CA LEU A 602 -23.12 23.66 6.23
C LEU A 602 -22.62 25.08 6.55
N PRO A 603 -21.95 25.32 7.69
CA PRO A 603 -21.32 26.61 7.94
C PRO A 603 -20.27 26.88 6.86
N GLU A 604 -20.25 28.11 6.33
CA GLU A 604 -19.10 28.55 5.54
C GLU A 604 -17.87 28.55 6.48
N PRO A 605 -16.71 28.04 6.03
CA PRO A 605 -15.48 28.20 6.78
C PRO A 605 -15.22 29.69 7.02
N GLU A 606 -14.89 30.08 8.25
CA GLU A 606 -14.42 31.44 8.50
C GLU A 606 -13.12 31.61 7.70
N ASP A 607 -13.08 32.59 6.79
CA ASP A 607 -11.92 32.90 5.95
C ASP A 607 -10.67 33.16 6.81
N GLU A 608 -9.90 32.12 7.10
CA GLU A 608 -8.47 32.21 7.34
C GLU A 608 -7.77 31.62 6.11
N ASP A 609 -7.43 32.52 5.18
CA ASP A 609 -6.43 32.35 4.14
C ASP A 609 -6.50 31.05 3.31
N GLY A 610 -7.50 30.97 2.45
CA GLY A 610 -7.42 30.40 1.10
C GLY A 610 -6.41 29.28 0.83
N GLU A 611 -6.59 28.11 1.44
CA GLU A 611 -6.26 26.82 0.85
C GLU A 611 -7.43 25.86 1.12
N GLY A 612 -8.10 25.45 0.04
CA GLY A 612 -9.28 24.62 0.10
C GLY A 612 -8.94 23.24 0.66
N ALA A 613 -9.60 22.85 1.74
CA ALA A 613 -9.70 21.46 2.18
C ALA A 613 -11.01 21.24 2.94
N TYR A 614 -12.02 20.76 2.21
CA TYR A 614 -12.98 19.78 2.73
C TYR A 614 -12.92 18.57 1.83
#